data_AF-A0A0W0TUY4-F1
#
_entry.id   AF-A0A0W0TUY4-F1
#
_cell.length_a   1.000
_cell.length_b   1.000
_cell.length_c   1.000
_cell.angle_alpha   90.00
_cell.angle_beta   90.00
_cell.angle_gamma   90.00
#
_symmetry.space_group_name_H-M   'P 1'
#
loop_
_entity.id
_entity.type
_entity.pdbx_description
1 polymer ?
#
loop_
_entity_poly.entity_id
_entity_poly.type
_entity_poly.pdbx_seq_one_letter_code
_entity_poly.pdbx_strand_id
1 'polypeptide(L)'
;MKKVRWFIPLLKWFDVEFAEKNLKSNTIDWSRTIPFIVLHLGCLAVFWVGASLSAIIAAILLYFIRMFAITGFYHRYFSHRSFKTNRFWQFIFALLAASAAQRGPLWWASHHRHHHRYSDAVQDRHSPQHHGFIWSHMGWFFASENFVTDYKRVADLVKYPESYARIWCM
;
A
#
# COMPACT_ATOMS: atom_id res chain seq x y z
N MET A 1 30.40 10.70 -18.45
CA MET A 1 29.74 9.37 -18.57
C MET A 1 28.23 9.51 -18.36
N LYS A 2 27.43 9.40 -19.43
CA LYS A 2 25.96 9.39 -19.33
C LYS A 2 25.52 8.04 -18.76
N LYS A 3 25.25 7.97 -17.45
CA LYS A 3 24.72 6.74 -16.80
C LYS A 3 23.40 6.35 -17.49
N VAL A 4 23.31 5.09 -17.88
CA VAL A 4 22.17 4.45 -18.56
C VAL A 4 20.89 4.66 -17.72
N ARG A 5 20.00 5.57 -18.17
CA ARG A 5 18.78 5.99 -17.45
C ARG A 5 17.61 4.98 -17.54
N TRP A 6 17.75 3.91 -18.32
CA TRP A 6 16.66 2.98 -18.62
C TRP A 6 16.26 2.06 -17.45
N PHE A 7 17.13 1.85 -16.47
CA PHE A 7 16.82 1.04 -15.28
C PHE A 7 16.17 1.85 -14.14
N ILE A 8 16.12 3.18 -14.25
CA ILE A 8 15.56 4.05 -13.20
C ILE A 8 14.07 3.78 -12.94
N PRO A 9 13.21 3.54 -13.96
CA PRO A 9 11.80 3.17 -13.71
C PRO A 9 11.65 1.86 -12.96
N LEU A 10 12.48 0.85 -13.28
CA LEU A 10 12.50 -0.45 -12.61
C LEU A 10 12.99 -0.32 -11.16
N LEU A 11 14.06 0.44 -10.93
CA LEU A 11 14.59 0.69 -9.59
C LEU A 11 13.62 1.49 -8.72
N LYS A 12 12.89 2.45 -9.28
CA LYS A 12 11.80 3.15 -8.56
C LYS A 12 10.68 2.22 -8.10
N TRP A 13 10.57 1.05 -8.69
CA TRP A 13 9.57 0.05 -8.34
C TRP A 13 9.99 -0.72 -7.08
N PHE A 14 11.28 -1.04 -6.95
CA PHE A 14 11.85 -1.75 -5.80
C PHE A 14 12.40 -0.85 -4.69
N ASP A 15 12.67 0.43 -4.98
CA ASP A 15 13.24 1.39 -4.03
C ASP A 15 12.44 2.71 -4.06
N VAL A 16 11.48 2.79 -3.15
CA VAL A 16 10.64 3.98 -2.98
C VAL A 16 11.44 5.16 -2.40
N GLU A 17 12.49 4.90 -1.61
CA GLU A 17 13.37 5.91 -0.99
C GLU A 17 14.24 6.61 -2.07
N PHE A 18 14.71 5.88 -3.08
CA PHE A 18 15.48 6.45 -4.20
C PHE A 18 14.65 7.42 -5.06
N ALA A 19 13.33 7.28 -5.07
CA ALA A 19 12.43 8.14 -5.84
C ALA A 19 12.14 9.50 -5.17
N GLU A 20 12.43 9.66 -3.87
CA GLU A 20 12.08 10.84 -3.05
C GLU A 20 12.65 12.15 -3.59
N LYS A 21 13.85 12.13 -4.17
CA LYS A 21 14.58 13.37 -4.52
C LYS A 21 13.99 14.18 -5.69
N ASN A 22 12.96 13.69 -6.40
CA ASN A 22 12.44 14.34 -7.62
C ASN A 22 10.90 14.31 -7.78
N LEU A 23 10.12 14.11 -6.70
CA LEU A 23 8.66 14.02 -6.81
C LEU A 23 8.05 15.43 -6.95
N LYS A 24 7.42 15.71 -8.11
CA LYS A 24 6.54 16.88 -8.27
C LYS A 24 5.24 16.63 -7.50
N SER A 25 4.77 17.60 -6.72
CA SER A 25 3.55 17.50 -5.93
C SER A 25 2.32 17.27 -6.81
N ASN A 26 1.34 16.51 -6.30
CA ASN A 26 0.01 16.27 -6.90
C ASN A 26 -0.04 15.70 -8.33
N THR A 27 0.99 14.98 -8.78
CA THR A 27 0.94 14.28 -10.07
C THR A 27 0.81 12.77 -9.90
N ILE A 28 -0.05 12.15 -10.72
CA ILE A 28 -0.22 10.70 -10.77
C ILE A 28 1.07 10.08 -11.33
N ASP A 29 1.67 9.15 -10.58
CA ASP A 29 2.84 8.39 -11.05
C ASP A 29 2.39 7.21 -11.92
N TRP A 30 2.16 7.50 -13.20
CA TRP A 30 1.72 6.51 -14.19
C TRP A 30 2.60 5.26 -14.27
N SER A 31 3.90 5.38 -14.02
CA SER A 31 4.81 4.23 -14.06
C SER A 31 4.48 3.19 -12.98
N ARG A 32 3.97 3.66 -11.84
CA ARG A 32 3.55 2.80 -10.72
C ARG A 32 2.06 2.44 -10.77
N THR A 33 1.25 3.25 -11.45
CA THR A 33 -0.20 3.00 -11.63
C THR A 33 -0.52 1.99 -12.73
N ILE A 34 0.23 1.97 -13.84
CA ILE A 34 -0.06 1.08 -14.99
C ILE A 34 -0.15 -0.40 -14.58
N PRO A 35 0.79 -0.98 -13.79
CA PRO A 35 0.70 -2.38 -13.39
C PRO A 35 -0.56 -2.70 -12.59
N PHE A 36 -1.02 -1.77 -11.74
CA PHE A 36 -2.27 -1.91 -11.00
C PHE A 36 -3.46 -1.97 -11.97
N ILE A 37 -3.52 -1.08 -12.96
CA ILE A 37 -4.58 -1.09 -13.99
C ILE A 37 -4.55 -2.41 -14.77
N VAL A 38 -3.37 -2.84 -15.24
CA VAL A 38 -3.21 -4.09 -15.99
C VAL A 38 -3.67 -5.29 -15.17
N LEU A 39 -3.34 -5.35 -13.88
CA LEU A 39 -3.80 -6.42 -12.99
C LEU A 39 -5.34 -6.48 -12.91
N HIS A 40 -6.01 -5.32 -12.81
CA HIS A 40 -7.47 -5.27 -12.74
C HIS A 40 -8.14 -5.64 -14.07
N LEU A 41 -7.59 -5.16 -15.19
CA LEU A 41 -8.06 -5.55 -16.51
C LEU A 41 -7.84 -7.05 -16.77
N GLY A 42 -6.77 -7.63 -16.23
CA GLY A 42 -6.50 -9.06 -16.27
C GLY A 42 -7.61 -9.93 -15.68
N CYS A 43 -8.38 -9.42 -14.72
CA CYS A 43 -9.55 -10.12 -14.17
C CYS A 43 -10.61 -10.44 -15.24
N LEU A 44 -10.72 -9.63 -16.31
CA LEU A 44 -11.66 -9.86 -17.40
C LEU A 44 -11.32 -11.11 -18.22
N ALA A 45 -10.10 -11.64 -18.12
CA ALA A 45 -9.72 -12.88 -18.78
C ALA A 45 -10.58 -14.07 -18.34
N VAL A 46 -11.23 -13.99 -17.16
CA VAL A 46 -12.14 -15.03 -16.66
C VAL A 46 -13.29 -15.35 -17.63
N PHE A 47 -13.74 -14.38 -18.43
CA PHE A 47 -14.78 -14.61 -19.44
C PHE A 47 -14.29 -15.45 -20.62
N TRP A 48 -12.97 -15.54 -20.80
CA TRP A 48 -12.33 -16.35 -21.83
C TRP A 48 -11.89 -17.70 -21.31
N VAL A 49 -11.18 -17.72 -20.16
CA VAL A 49 -10.58 -18.95 -19.61
C VAL A 49 -11.52 -19.74 -18.69
N GLY A 50 -12.64 -19.13 -18.28
CA GLY A 50 -13.56 -19.68 -17.28
C GLY A 50 -13.04 -19.60 -15.84
N ALA A 51 -13.81 -20.11 -14.89
CA ALA A 51 -13.44 -20.19 -13.48
C ALA A 51 -13.55 -21.62 -12.97
N SER A 52 -12.42 -22.21 -12.55
CA SER A 52 -12.45 -23.53 -11.90
C SER A 52 -12.93 -23.40 -10.45
N LEU A 53 -13.51 -24.49 -9.92
CA LEU A 53 -13.91 -24.54 -8.51
C LEU A 53 -12.72 -24.27 -7.57
N SER A 54 -11.53 -24.77 -7.89
CA SER A 54 -10.31 -24.51 -7.13
C SER A 54 -9.93 -23.03 -7.11
N ALA A 55 -10.08 -22.32 -8.24
CA ALA A 55 -9.81 -20.89 -8.32
C ALA A 55 -10.82 -20.08 -7.49
N ILE A 56 -12.10 -20.45 -7.53
CA ILE A 56 -13.16 -19.81 -6.72
C ILE A 56 -12.88 -20.00 -5.22
N ILE A 57 -12.58 -21.24 -4.79
CA ILE A 57 -12.24 -21.53 -3.39
C ILE A 57 -11.01 -20.74 -2.95
N ALA A 58 -9.95 -20.72 -3.78
CA ALA A 58 -8.75 -19.96 -3.48
C ALA A 58 -9.04 -18.45 -3.36
N ALA A 59 -9.85 -17.88 -4.25
CA ALA A 59 -10.23 -16.48 -4.20
C ALA A 59 -10.98 -16.12 -2.91
N ILE A 60 -11.96 -16.95 -2.50
CA ILE A 60 -12.72 -16.75 -1.27
C ILE A 60 -11.80 -16.85 -0.04
N LEU A 61 -10.96 -17.88 0.04
CA LEU A 61 -10.04 -18.06 1.17
C LEU A 61 -9.05 -16.90 1.28
N LEU A 62 -8.42 -16.53 0.16
CA LEU A 62 -7.47 -15.42 0.13
C LEU A 62 -8.15 -14.09 0.47
N TYR A 63 -9.40 -13.87 0.05
CA TYR A 63 -10.18 -12.69 0.42
C TYR A 63 -10.31 -12.58 1.94
N PHE A 64 -10.82 -13.63 2.61
CA PHE A 64 -11.02 -13.58 4.05
C PHE A 64 -9.71 -13.48 4.84
N ILE A 65 -8.67 -14.22 4.45
CA ILE A 65 -7.35 -14.16 5.09
C ILE A 65 -6.77 -12.75 4.98
N ARG A 66 -6.79 -12.15 3.78
CA ARG A 66 -6.26 -10.80 3.55
C ARG A 66 -7.10 -9.73 4.25
N MET A 67 -8.43 -9.85 4.23
CA MET A 67 -9.32 -8.94 4.95
C MET A 67 -9.05 -8.97 6.45
N PHE A 68 -8.86 -10.16 7.03
CA PHE A 68 -8.47 -10.28 8.43
C PHE A 68 -7.07 -9.68 8.70
N ALA A 69 -6.08 -9.93 7.85
CA ALA A 69 -4.74 -9.38 8.02
C ALA A 69 -4.74 -7.83 7.93
N ILE A 70 -5.47 -7.23 6.98
CA ILE A 70 -5.58 -5.77 6.85
C ILE A 70 -6.33 -5.18 8.05
N THR A 71 -7.53 -5.67 8.35
CA THR A 71 -8.37 -5.09 9.41
C THR A 71 -7.85 -5.38 10.82
N GLY A 72 -7.33 -6.59 11.05
CA GLY A 72 -6.79 -7.02 12.32
C GLY A 72 -5.40 -6.44 12.57
N PHE A 73 -4.51 -6.46 11.57
CA PHE A 73 -3.11 -6.11 11.79
C PHE A 73 -2.72 -4.75 11.24
N TYR A 74 -2.94 -4.44 9.96
CA TYR A 74 -2.61 -3.09 9.46
C TYR A 74 -3.42 -2.01 10.20
N HIS A 75 -4.72 -2.22 10.35
CA HIS A 75 -5.61 -1.26 10.99
C HIS A 75 -5.50 -1.29 12.51
N ARG A 76 -5.93 -2.37 13.18
CA ARG A 76 -6.01 -2.39 14.66
C ARG A 76 -4.63 -2.47 15.33
N TYR A 77 -3.73 -3.32 14.86
CA TYR A 77 -2.41 -3.49 15.49
C TYR A 77 -1.43 -2.36 15.14
N PHE A 78 -1.07 -2.20 13.87
CA PHE A 78 -0.04 -1.25 13.45
C PHE A 78 -0.52 0.20 13.56
N SER A 79 -1.76 0.51 13.16
CA SER A 79 -2.22 1.90 13.15
C SER A 79 -2.72 2.36 14.51
N HIS A 80 -3.55 1.55 15.18
CA HIS A 80 -4.24 1.94 16.42
C HIS A 80 -3.68 1.32 17.71
N ARG A 81 -2.76 0.36 17.61
CA ARG A 81 -2.21 -0.39 18.75
C ARG A 81 -3.28 -0.96 19.70
N SER A 82 -4.38 -1.45 19.15
CA SER A 82 -5.50 -1.97 19.95
C SER A 82 -5.15 -3.23 20.75
N PHE A 83 -4.06 -3.92 20.42
CA PHE A 83 -3.57 -5.09 21.14
C PHE A 83 -2.06 -5.27 20.99
N LYS A 84 -1.48 -6.18 21.78
CA LYS A 84 -0.07 -6.59 21.71
C LYS A 84 0.03 -8.01 21.14
N THR A 85 1.09 -8.28 20.41
CA THR A 85 1.43 -9.63 19.91
C THR A 85 2.94 -9.82 19.90
N ASN A 86 3.41 -11.06 19.71
CA ASN A 86 4.83 -11.36 19.60
C ASN A 86 5.36 -11.10 18.18
N ARG A 87 6.70 -11.06 18.02
CA ARG A 87 7.36 -10.73 16.75
C ARG A 87 7.03 -11.71 15.62
N PHE A 88 6.82 -12.99 15.95
CA PHE A 88 6.46 -14.01 14.97
C PHE A 88 5.12 -13.69 14.31
N TRP A 89 4.07 -13.48 15.10
CA TRP A 89 2.74 -13.13 14.57
C TRP A 89 2.71 -11.76 13.91
N GLN A 90 3.44 -10.78 14.46
CA GLN A 90 3.62 -9.48 13.83
C GLN A 90 4.15 -9.63 12.39
N PHE A 91 5.20 -10.43 12.20
CA PHE A 91 5.79 -10.67 10.87
C PHE A 91 4.84 -11.42 9.94
N ILE A 92 4.24 -12.53 10.41
CA ILE A 92 3.33 -13.35 9.60
C ILE A 92 2.15 -12.52 9.09
N PHE A 93 1.50 -11.75 9.96
CA PHE A 93 0.36 -10.95 9.54
C PHE A 93 0.74 -9.69 8.78
N ALA A 94 1.94 -9.14 8.98
CA ALA A 94 2.48 -8.11 8.09
C ALA A 94 2.66 -8.66 6.66
N LEU A 95 3.15 -9.89 6.51
CA LEU A 95 3.31 -10.55 5.21
C LEU A 95 1.98 -10.87 4.55
N LEU A 96 1.03 -11.44 5.31
CA LEU A 96 -0.30 -11.73 4.79
C LEU A 96 -1.03 -10.45 4.34
N ALA A 97 -0.91 -9.36 5.10
CA ALA A 97 -1.48 -8.08 4.75
C ALA A 97 -0.77 -7.44 3.53
N ALA A 98 0.56 -7.52 3.45
CA ALA A 98 1.31 -7.05 2.28
C ALA A 98 0.90 -7.77 0.98
N SER A 99 0.50 -9.05 1.08
CA SER A 99 -0.03 -9.80 -0.08
C SER A 99 -1.34 -9.25 -0.66
N ALA A 100 -2.00 -8.31 0.02
CA ALA A 100 -3.17 -7.58 -0.49
C ALA A 100 -2.81 -6.40 -1.42
N ALA A 101 -1.52 -6.20 -1.72
CA ALA A 101 -1.03 -5.13 -2.61
C ALA A 101 -1.41 -3.71 -2.14
N GLN A 102 -1.54 -3.50 -0.83
CA GLN A 102 -1.79 -2.18 -0.20
C GLN A 102 -0.52 -1.56 0.40
N ARG A 103 0.65 -1.92 -0.15
CA ARG A 103 1.99 -1.57 0.35
C ARG A 103 2.29 -2.12 1.75
N GLY A 104 3.44 -1.74 2.29
CA GLY A 104 3.95 -2.23 3.57
C GLY A 104 3.25 -1.64 4.81
N PRO A 105 3.41 -2.27 5.98
CA PRO A 105 2.72 -1.94 7.23
C PRO A 105 3.00 -0.52 7.72
N LEU A 106 4.25 -0.03 7.60
CA LEU A 106 4.60 1.32 8.03
C LEU A 106 3.98 2.40 7.14
N TRP A 107 3.94 2.16 5.82
CA TRP A 107 3.30 3.07 4.87
C TRP A 107 1.81 3.19 5.20
N TRP A 108 1.15 2.04 5.38
CA TRP A 108 -0.28 1.96 5.67
C TRP A 108 -0.59 2.66 7.00
N ALA A 109 0.15 2.33 8.06
CA ALA A 109 -0.04 2.95 9.37
C ALA A 109 0.23 4.45 9.39
N SER A 110 1.24 4.92 8.66
CA SER A 110 1.56 6.35 8.56
C SER A 110 0.42 7.14 7.90
N HIS A 111 -0.10 6.64 6.78
CA HIS A 111 -1.22 7.27 6.06
C HIS A 111 -2.53 7.17 6.85
N HIS A 112 -2.79 6.03 7.48
CA HIS A 112 -3.99 5.81 8.28
C HIS A 112 -4.05 6.71 9.52
N ARG A 113 -2.92 6.85 10.23
CA ARG A 113 -2.80 7.79 11.37
C ARG A 113 -2.94 9.24 10.92
N HIS A 114 -2.43 9.58 9.73
CA HIS A 114 -2.61 10.92 9.13
C HIS A 114 -4.08 11.19 8.82
N HIS A 115 -4.78 10.24 8.18
CA HIS A 115 -6.22 10.33 7.92
C HIS A 115 -7.01 10.55 9.22
N HIS A 116 -6.81 9.72 10.25
CA HIS A 116 -7.53 9.93 11.52
C HIS A 116 -7.23 11.26 12.20
N ARG A 117 -6.03 11.81 12.05
CA ARG A 117 -5.67 13.11 12.63
C ARG A 117 -6.37 14.28 11.92
N TYR A 118 -6.59 14.15 10.61
CA TYR A 118 -7.10 15.23 9.76
C TYR A 118 -8.42 14.88 9.07
N SER A 119 -9.15 13.89 9.58
CA SER A 119 -10.41 13.43 8.99
C SER A 119 -11.31 14.60 8.68
N ASP A 120 -11.87 14.60 7.48
CA ASP A 120 -12.79 15.65 6.98
C ASP A 120 -12.18 17.06 6.91
N ALA A 121 -10.86 17.18 7.03
CA ALA A 121 -10.10 18.39 6.77
C ALA A 121 -9.34 18.30 5.43
N VAL A 122 -8.93 19.46 4.91
CA VAL A 122 -8.22 19.57 3.62
C VAL A 122 -6.91 18.77 3.61
N GLN A 123 -6.29 18.61 4.78
CA GLN A 123 -5.03 17.85 4.94
C GLN A 123 -5.23 16.34 4.82
N ASP A 124 -6.44 15.82 4.98
CA ASP A 124 -6.71 14.42 4.70
C ASP A 124 -6.62 14.17 3.19
N ARG A 125 -5.63 13.35 2.82
CA ARG A 125 -5.22 13.12 1.44
C ARG A 125 -6.27 12.34 0.64
N HIS A 126 -7.18 11.65 1.33
CA HIS A 126 -8.27 10.91 0.72
C HIS A 126 -9.65 11.33 1.22
N SER A 127 -9.79 12.58 1.66
CA SER A 127 -11.11 13.12 2.00
C SER A 127 -12.01 13.19 0.75
N PRO A 128 -13.15 12.49 0.72
CA PRO A 128 -14.11 12.60 -0.38
C PRO A 128 -14.76 13.99 -0.44
N GLN A 129 -14.86 14.68 0.70
CA GLN A 129 -15.47 16.00 0.79
C GLN A 129 -14.61 17.07 0.10
N HIS A 130 -13.29 17.04 0.30
CA HIS A 130 -12.38 18.07 -0.24
C HIS A 130 -11.81 17.74 -1.61
N HIS A 131 -11.65 16.45 -1.95
CA HIS A 131 -10.98 16.02 -3.18
C HIS A 131 -11.89 15.26 -4.16
N GLY A 132 -13.12 14.93 -3.76
CA GLY A 132 -14.10 14.22 -4.57
C GLY A 132 -13.95 12.70 -4.55
N PHE A 133 -15.01 12.01 -4.97
CA PHE A 133 -15.15 10.55 -4.86
C PHE A 133 -14.03 9.77 -5.57
N ILE A 134 -13.78 10.03 -6.85
CA ILE A 134 -12.78 9.28 -7.64
C ILE A 134 -11.38 9.41 -7.05
N TRP A 135 -11.02 10.59 -6.56
CA TRP A 135 -9.74 10.82 -5.90
C TRP A 135 -9.64 10.04 -4.58
N SER A 136 -10.63 10.20 -3.69
CA SER A 136 -10.67 9.49 -2.41
C SER A 136 -10.67 7.97 -2.56
N HIS A 137 -11.30 7.46 -3.62
CA HIS A 137 -11.43 6.04 -3.87
C HIS A 137 -10.13 5.43 -4.43
N MET A 138 -9.50 6.11 -5.41
CA MET A 138 -8.34 5.58 -6.12
C MET A 138 -7.21 6.58 -6.35
N GLY A 139 -7.53 7.82 -6.70
CA GLY A 139 -6.53 8.80 -7.15
C GLY A 139 -5.43 9.11 -6.14
N TRP A 140 -5.78 9.21 -4.86
CA TRP A 140 -4.86 9.67 -3.83
C TRP A 140 -3.60 8.81 -3.72
N PHE A 141 -3.70 7.49 -3.67
CA PHE A 141 -2.54 6.61 -3.47
C PHE A 141 -1.70 6.39 -4.73
N PHE A 142 -2.14 6.94 -5.87
CA PHE A 142 -1.36 7.06 -7.10
C PHE A 142 -0.61 8.39 -7.22
N ALA A 143 -0.90 9.37 -6.35
CA ALA A 143 -0.14 10.61 -6.32
C ALA A 143 1.29 10.35 -5.82
N SER A 144 2.28 10.90 -6.52
CA SER A 144 3.72 10.78 -6.24
C SER A 144 4.08 10.98 -4.75
N GLU A 145 3.49 11.98 -4.11
CA GLU A 145 3.68 12.34 -2.70
C GLU A 145 3.16 11.30 -1.70
N ASN A 146 2.20 10.48 -2.13
CA ASN A 146 1.59 9.44 -1.32
C ASN A 146 2.34 8.12 -1.36
N PHE A 147 3.41 8.01 -2.13
CA PHE A 147 4.27 6.83 -2.07
C PHE A 147 5.23 6.87 -0.87
N VAL A 148 5.53 8.06 -0.36
CA VAL A 148 6.52 8.24 0.71
C VAL A 148 5.93 7.89 2.07
N THR A 149 6.67 7.11 2.87
CA THR A 149 6.29 6.82 4.25
C THR A 149 6.83 7.89 5.18
N ASP A 150 5.96 8.62 5.88
CA ASP A 150 6.40 9.52 6.95
C ASP A 150 6.67 8.72 8.23
N TYR A 151 7.95 8.40 8.44
CA TYR A 151 8.40 7.65 9.62
C TYR A 151 8.20 8.40 10.94
N LYS A 152 8.06 9.73 10.94
CA LYS A 152 7.79 10.49 12.17
C LYS A 152 6.43 10.13 12.76
N ARG A 153 5.44 9.78 11.92
CA ARG A 153 4.10 9.36 12.35
C ARG A 153 4.06 7.95 12.94
N VAL A 154 5.09 7.14 12.67
CA VAL A 154 5.19 5.72 13.03
C VAL A 154 6.51 5.39 13.73
N ALA A 155 7.14 6.38 14.39
CA ALA A 155 8.46 6.24 15.01
C ALA A 155 8.53 5.09 16.04
N ASP A 156 7.40 4.72 16.61
CA ASP A 156 7.23 3.58 17.48
C ASP A 156 7.41 2.21 16.81
N LEU A 157 7.05 2.09 15.54
CA LEU A 157 7.12 0.84 14.77
C LEU A 157 8.47 0.68 14.04
N VAL A 158 9.18 1.79 13.84
CA VAL A 158 10.51 1.88 13.21
C VAL A 158 11.60 1.16 14.02
N LYS A 159 11.30 0.80 15.27
CA LYS A 159 12.20 0.02 16.14
C LYS A 159 12.42 -1.41 15.64
N TYR A 160 11.54 -1.93 14.78
CA TYR A 160 11.56 -3.32 14.35
C TYR A 160 12.05 -3.44 12.89
N PRO A 161 13.16 -4.16 12.63
CA PRO A 161 13.70 -4.36 11.27
C PRO A 161 12.65 -4.93 10.30
N GLU A 162 11.82 -5.85 10.79
CA GLU A 162 10.75 -6.50 10.03
C GLU A 162 9.66 -5.53 9.55
N SER A 163 9.55 -4.33 10.12
CA SER A 163 8.52 -3.36 9.71
C SER A 163 8.94 -2.52 8.49
N TYR A 164 10.23 -2.50 8.14
CA TYR A 164 10.74 -1.57 7.12
C TYR A 164 10.29 -1.90 5.69
N ALA A 165 10.01 -0.85 4.93
CA ALA A 165 9.51 -0.91 3.55
C ALA A 165 10.38 -1.77 2.60
N ARG A 166 11.68 -1.87 2.86
CA ARG A 166 12.63 -2.67 2.06
C ARG A 166 12.30 -4.17 2.05
N ILE A 167 11.57 -4.67 3.04
CA ILE A 167 11.13 -6.08 3.12
C ILE A 167 9.79 -6.29 2.39
N TRP A 168 9.01 -5.23 2.22
CA TRP A 168 7.60 -5.29 1.79
C TRP A 168 7.35 -4.71 0.40
N CYS A 169 8.40 -4.48 -0.39
CA CYS A 169 8.26 -3.93 -1.74
C CYS A 169 7.56 -4.94 -2.67
N MET A 170 6.26 -4.71 -2.84
CA MET A 170 5.50 -4.92 -4.08
C MET A 170 5.04 -3.55 -4.59
#